data_AF-A0AAU5XCA7-F1
#
_entry.id   AF-A0AAU5XCA7-F1
#
_cell.length_a   1.000
_cell.length_b   1.000
_cell.length_c   1.000
_cell.angle_alpha   90.00
_cell.angle_beta   90.00
_cell.angle_gamma   90.00
#
_symmetry.space_group_name_H-M   'P 1'
#
loop_
_entity.id
_entity.type
_entity.pdbx_description
1 polymer ?
#
loop_
_entity_poly.entity_id
_entity_poly.type
_entity_poly.pdbx_seq_one_letter_code
_entity_poly.pdbx_strand_id
1 'polypeptide(L)'
;MSDSDRNVTPPAADDLDGYDDLEGFDADEFLQEWQEADRTAVELLREALPGVAGASAPQEALATASQRVRDRLTDWPYRHLAAAADWGRRLPADDETLWTQAAGALVSMHGESGLGSHEESSLMALQHADWAGAVIGLTRAGVGTRAWPEDLFDLADKCPEIEGSYEPDDREPIEFAFGLMVPIWEALGALDEHRRLTPLGHWGLPRALAWAWDGSLDEE
;
A
#
# COMPACT_ATOMS: atom_id res chain seq x y z
N MET A 1 -29.96 34.97 48.06
CA MET A 1 -28.96 35.53 47.12
C MET A 1 -28.68 34.43 46.13
N SER A 2 -29.07 34.68 44.88
CA SER A 2 -28.98 33.77 43.73
C SER A 2 -27.54 33.58 43.26
N ASP A 3 -27.28 32.42 42.66
CA ASP A 3 -26.51 32.29 41.42
C ASP A 3 -27.02 31.01 40.73
N SER A 4 -28.03 31.12 39.88
CA SER A 4 -27.91 31.24 38.42
C SER A 4 -27.45 29.94 37.76
N ASP A 5 -28.46 29.09 37.52
CA ASP A 5 -28.53 28.16 36.40
C ASP A 5 -28.07 28.86 35.11
N ARG A 6 -26.93 28.43 34.58
CA ARG A 6 -26.54 28.75 33.20
C ARG A 6 -27.41 27.93 32.26
N ASN A 7 -28.53 28.54 31.90
CA ASN A 7 -29.35 28.18 30.75
C ASN A 7 -28.46 28.28 29.49
N VAL A 8 -28.02 27.14 28.94
CA VAL A 8 -27.37 27.09 27.63
C VAL A 8 -28.47 27.25 26.60
N THR A 9 -28.63 28.47 26.09
CA THR A 9 -29.50 28.76 24.95
C THR A 9 -29.00 27.93 23.76
N PRO A 10 -29.84 27.13 23.09
CA PRO A 10 -29.46 26.53 21.81
C PRO A 10 -29.15 27.67 20.82
N PRO A 11 -28.10 27.53 19.98
CA PRO A 11 -27.74 28.56 19.02
C PRO A 11 -28.94 28.88 18.12
N ALA A 12 -29.07 30.15 17.76
CA ALA A 12 -30.10 30.61 16.84
C ALA A 12 -29.91 29.90 15.49
N ALA A 13 -31.00 29.65 14.79
CA ALA A 13 -31.01 28.95 13.50
C ALA A 13 -30.24 29.68 12.36
N ASP A 14 -29.66 30.86 12.63
CA ASP A 14 -28.84 31.66 11.71
C ASP A 14 -27.33 31.36 11.81
N ASP A 15 -26.87 30.51 12.75
CA ASP A 15 -25.45 30.11 12.86
C ASP A 15 -25.12 28.80 12.09
N LEU A 16 -25.98 28.40 11.15
CA LEU A 16 -25.80 27.21 10.30
C LEU A 16 -25.30 27.54 8.88
N ASP A 17 -24.79 28.76 8.64
CA ASP A 17 -24.21 29.18 7.35
C ASP A 17 -22.77 28.66 7.09
N GLY A 18 -22.34 27.64 7.83
CA GLY A 18 -20.99 27.04 7.71
C GLY A 18 -20.97 25.63 7.09
N TYR A 19 -22.11 25.08 6.71
CA TYR A 19 -22.25 23.74 6.13
C TYR A 19 -22.57 23.76 4.62
N ASP A 20 -22.45 24.91 3.96
CA ASP A 20 -22.64 25.05 2.50
C ASP A 20 -21.40 24.65 1.66
N ASP A 21 -20.25 24.40 2.29
CA ASP A 21 -19.00 24.03 1.58
C ASP A 21 -18.98 22.59 1.03
N LEU A 22 -20.06 21.81 1.23
CA LEU A 22 -20.24 20.48 0.64
C LEU A 22 -21.18 20.48 -0.58
N GLU A 23 -21.79 21.61 -0.95
CA GLU A 23 -22.63 21.71 -2.17
C GLU A 23 -21.82 21.79 -3.47
N GLY A 24 -20.48 21.71 -3.40
CA GLY A 24 -19.57 21.74 -4.55
C GLY A 24 -18.52 20.62 -4.62
N PHE A 25 -18.57 19.62 -3.73
CA PHE A 25 -17.67 18.46 -3.83
C PHE A 25 -18.15 17.53 -4.94
N ASP A 26 -17.48 17.60 -6.10
CA ASP A 26 -17.71 16.66 -7.19
C ASP A 26 -16.95 15.35 -6.89
N ALA A 27 -17.65 14.44 -6.22
CA ALA A 27 -17.12 13.12 -5.87
C ALA A 27 -16.72 12.30 -7.11
N ASP A 28 -17.39 12.52 -8.25
CA ASP A 28 -17.10 11.80 -9.49
C ASP A 28 -15.81 12.35 -10.14
N GLU A 29 -15.58 13.66 -10.09
CA GLU A 29 -14.32 14.29 -10.52
C GLU A 29 -13.14 13.84 -9.64
N PHE A 30 -13.30 13.89 -8.31
CA PHE A 30 -12.27 13.43 -7.37
C PHE A 30 -11.92 11.95 -7.57
N LEU A 31 -12.93 11.08 -7.76
CA LEU A 31 -12.71 9.66 -8.05
C LEU A 31 -11.98 9.46 -9.38
N GLN A 32 -12.29 10.27 -10.40
CA GLN A 32 -11.59 10.21 -11.69
C GLN A 32 -10.13 10.64 -11.57
N GLU A 33 -9.83 11.72 -10.83
CA GLU A 33 -8.45 12.14 -10.57
C GLU A 33 -7.65 11.06 -9.83
N TRP A 34 -8.29 10.41 -8.85
CA TRP A 34 -7.67 9.32 -8.12
C TRP A 34 -7.39 8.09 -9.02
N GLN A 35 -8.35 7.67 -9.84
CA GLN A 35 -8.17 6.60 -10.82
C GLN A 35 -7.12 6.94 -11.88
N GLU A 36 -6.98 8.22 -12.24
CA GLU A 36 -5.93 8.69 -13.14
C GLU A 36 -4.55 8.54 -12.51
N ALA A 37 -4.41 8.90 -11.22
CA ALA A 37 -3.17 8.75 -10.47
C ALA A 37 -2.77 7.27 -10.35
N ASP A 38 -3.73 6.39 -10.03
CA ASP A 38 -3.54 4.94 -10.02
C ASP A 38 -3.02 4.43 -11.38
N ARG A 39 -3.72 4.78 -12.47
CA ARG A 39 -3.32 4.37 -13.82
C ARG A 39 -1.92 4.88 -14.19
N THR A 40 -1.62 6.14 -13.87
CA THR A 40 -0.30 6.74 -14.11
C THR A 40 0.80 6.02 -13.34
N ALA A 41 0.53 5.62 -12.09
CA ALA A 41 1.49 4.87 -11.28
C ALA A 41 1.73 3.45 -11.84
N VAL A 42 0.69 2.80 -12.37
CA VAL A 42 0.84 1.49 -13.05
C VAL A 42 1.65 1.63 -14.34
N GLU A 43 1.39 2.65 -15.16
CA GLU A 43 2.16 2.94 -16.38
C GLU A 43 3.63 3.18 -16.05
N LEU A 44 3.90 3.96 -14.99
CA LEU A 44 5.26 4.20 -14.49
C LEU A 44 5.98 2.89 -14.13
N LEU A 45 5.32 1.96 -13.43
CA LEU A 45 5.91 0.66 -13.12
C LEU A 45 6.28 -0.14 -14.37
N ARG A 46 5.40 -0.15 -15.39
CA ARG A 46 5.64 -0.86 -16.66
C ARG A 46 6.82 -0.27 -17.42
N GLU A 47 6.88 1.05 -17.53
CA GLU A 47 7.97 1.76 -18.20
C GLU A 47 9.31 1.60 -17.47
N ALA A 48 9.29 1.63 -16.14
CA ALA A 48 10.48 1.54 -15.32
C ALA A 48 11.06 0.12 -15.25
N LEU A 49 10.23 -0.92 -15.39
CA LEU A 49 10.57 -2.34 -15.17
C LEU A 49 10.22 -3.27 -16.35
N PRO A 50 10.63 -2.96 -17.61
CA PRO A 50 10.25 -3.75 -18.78
C PRO A 50 10.80 -5.18 -18.76
N GLY A 51 11.88 -5.44 -18.01
CA GLY A 51 12.45 -6.78 -17.84
C GLY A 51 11.70 -7.69 -16.86
N VAL A 52 10.77 -7.13 -16.08
CA VAL A 52 9.97 -7.87 -15.08
C VAL A 52 8.53 -8.06 -15.55
N ALA A 53 8.02 -7.15 -16.37
CA ALA A 53 6.76 -7.33 -17.10
C ALA A 53 6.86 -8.60 -17.98
N GLY A 54 5.84 -9.47 -17.90
CA GLY A 54 5.77 -10.75 -18.60
C GLY A 54 6.72 -11.84 -18.09
N ALA A 55 7.52 -11.59 -17.04
CA ALA A 55 8.38 -12.60 -16.44
C ALA A 55 7.56 -13.71 -15.76
N SER A 56 7.97 -14.97 -15.95
CA SER A 56 7.30 -16.10 -15.31
C SER A 56 7.53 -16.12 -13.79
N ALA A 57 6.48 -16.48 -13.04
CA ALA A 57 6.56 -16.57 -11.58
C ALA A 57 7.54 -17.68 -11.13
N PRO A 58 8.25 -17.48 -10.00
CA PRO A 58 9.03 -18.55 -9.37
C PRO A 58 8.09 -19.55 -8.67
N GLN A 59 7.56 -20.49 -9.46
CA GLN A 59 6.43 -21.38 -9.11
C GLN A 59 6.57 -22.10 -7.76
N GLU A 60 7.74 -22.64 -7.42
CA GLU A 60 7.94 -23.36 -6.15
C GLU A 60 7.87 -22.42 -4.94
N ALA A 61 8.50 -21.25 -5.04
CA ALA A 61 8.48 -20.25 -3.98
C ALA A 61 7.07 -19.66 -3.81
N LEU A 62 6.40 -19.39 -4.93
CA LEU A 62 5.02 -18.90 -4.96
C LEU A 62 4.07 -19.90 -4.29
N ALA A 63 4.08 -21.17 -4.71
CA ALA A 63 3.22 -22.21 -4.13
C ALA A 63 3.46 -22.36 -2.62
N THR A 64 4.72 -22.30 -2.18
CA THR A 64 5.09 -22.37 -0.76
C THR A 64 4.56 -21.17 0.03
N ALA A 65 4.69 -19.96 -0.51
CA ALA A 65 4.20 -18.74 0.12
C ALA A 65 2.67 -18.71 0.18
N SER A 66 1.99 -19.05 -0.91
CA SER A 66 0.54 -19.10 -1.02
C SER A 66 -0.07 -20.15 -0.08
N GLN A 67 0.55 -21.33 0.03
CA GLN A 67 0.14 -22.33 1.03
C GLN A 67 0.27 -21.79 2.45
N ARG A 68 1.36 -21.08 2.77
CA ARG A 68 1.56 -20.45 4.08
C ARG A 68 0.49 -19.40 4.40
N VAL A 69 0.09 -18.58 3.43
CA VAL A 69 -1.01 -17.62 3.59
C VAL A 69 -2.29 -18.36 3.96
N ARG A 70 -2.66 -19.41 3.22
CA ARG A 70 -3.89 -20.20 3.46
C ARG A 70 -3.90 -20.85 4.84
N ASP A 71 -2.75 -21.38 5.28
CA ASP A 71 -2.65 -22.10 6.55
C ASP A 71 -2.65 -21.18 7.77
N ARG A 72 -2.35 -19.89 7.60
CA ARG A 72 -2.06 -18.95 8.70
C ARG A 72 -2.94 -17.71 8.72
N LEU A 73 -4.08 -17.72 8.04
CA LEU A 73 -4.97 -16.55 7.90
C LEU A 73 -5.41 -15.89 9.21
N THR A 74 -5.39 -16.61 10.34
CA THR A 74 -5.74 -16.03 11.65
C THR A 74 -4.55 -15.43 12.39
N ASP A 75 -3.33 -15.74 11.96
CA ASP A 75 -2.10 -15.28 12.59
C ASP A 75 -1.75 -13.87 12.12
N TRP A 76 -0.98 -13.16 12.94
CA TRP A 76 -0.26 -11.99 12.43
C TRP A 76 0.90 -12.45 11.52
N PRO A 77 1.16 -11.78 10.38
CA PRO A 77 0.43 -10.62 9.85
C PRO A 77 -0.77 -10.97 8.94
N TYR A 78 -0.95 -12.23 8.54
CA TYR A 78 -1.90 -12.68 7.51
C TYR A 78 -3.36 -12.27 7.76
N ARG A 79 -3.80 -12.18 9.01
CA ARG A 79 -5.15 -11.71 9.35
C ARG A 79 -5.44 -10.29 8.87
N HIS A 80 -4.42 -9.41 8.91
CA HIS A 80 -4.56 -8.03 8.47
C HIS A 80 -4.59 -7.95 6.95
N LEU A 81 -3.84 -8.81 6.26
CA LEU A 81 -3.86 -8.91 4.80
C LEU A 81 -5.21 -9.42 4.30
N ALA A 82 -5.75 -10.46 4.92
CA ALA A 82 -7.04 -11.02 4.55
C ALA A 82 -8.20 -10.02 4.77
N ALA A 83 -8.10 -9.20 5.81
CA ALA A 83 -9.07 -8.15 6.10
C ALA A 83 -8.93 -6.97 5.12
N ALA A 84 -7.71 -6.49 4.90
CA ALA A 84 -7.43 -5.38 3.97
C ALA A 84 -7.71 -5.73 2.50
N ALA A 85 -7.52 -6.98 2.09
CA ALA A 85 -7.87 -7.47 0.75
C ALA A 85 -9.37 -7.80 0.58
N ASP A 86 -10.18 -7.64 1.64
CA ASP A 86 -11.62 -7.93 1.69
C ASP A 86 -12.01 -9.33 1.15
N TRP A 87 -11.22 -10.37 1.46
CA TRP A 87 -11.53 -11.74 1.00
C TRP A 87 -12.75 -12.36 1.68
N GLY A 88 -13.15 -11.82 2.84
CA GLY A 88 -14.22 -12.37 3.67
C GLY A 88 -14.03 -13.87 3.93
N ARG A 89 -14.91 -14.71 3.35
CA ARG A 89 -14.87 -16.19 3.49
C ARG A 89 -14.27 -16.94 2.30
N ARG A 90 -13.95 -16.26 1.20
CA ARG A 90 -13.51 -16.91 -0.04
C ARG A 90 -12.18 -16.31 -0.50
N LEU A 91 -11.13 -17.10 -0.33
CA LEU A 91 -9.81 -16.76 -0.83
C LEU A 91 -9.70 -17.01 -2.34
N PRO A 92 -8.83 -16.27 -3.03
CA PRO A 92 -8.38 -16.64 -4.36
C PRO A 92 -7.84 -18.09 -4.37
N ALA A 93 -8.36 -18.89 -5.31
CA ALA A 93 -7.92 -20.27 -5.50
C ALA A 93 -6.57 -20.35 -6.23
N ASP A 94 -6.31 -19.39 -7.11
CA ASP A 94 -5.06 -19.26 -7.85
C ASP A 94 -3.96 -18.67 -6.97
N ASP A 95 -2.74 -19.23 -7.06
CA ASP A 95 -1.61 -18.85 -6.22
C ASP A 95 -1.05 -17.48 -6.57
N GLU A 96 -0.98 -17.13 -7.86
CA GLU A 96 -0.49 -15.82 -8.31
C GLU A 96 -1.42 -14.71 -7.83
N THR A 97 -2.72 -14.89 -8.02
CA THR A 97 -3.76 -13.98 -7.54
C THR A 97 -3.71 -13.86 -6.02
N LEU A 98 -3.69 -14.99 -5.28
CA LEU A 98 -3.65 -14.96 -3.81
C LEU A 98 -2.45 -14.17 -3.30
N TRP A 99 -1.27 -14.47 -3.82
CA TRP A 99 -0.03 -13.85 -3.35
C TRP A 99 0.04 -12.37 -3.70
N THR A 100 -0.34 -11.99 -4.92
CA THR A 100 -0.32 -10.61 -5.40
C THR A 100 -1.25 -9.73 -4.56
N GLN A 101 -2.48 -10.20 -4.34
CA GLN A 101 -3.44 -9.51 -3.49
C GLN A 101 -2.94 -9.42 -2.04
N ALA A 102 -2.35 -10.49 -1.49
CA ALA A 102 -1.80 -10.46 -0.13
C ALA A 102 -0.67 -9.42 0.03
N ALA A 103 0.23 -9.33 -0.95
CA ALA A 103 1.40 -8.46 -0.92
C ALA A 103 1.05 -6.97 -1.09
N GLY A 104 -0.04 -6.68 -1.81
CA GLY A 104 -0.55 -5.32 -2.04
C GLY A 104 -1.68 -4.90 -1.09
N ALA A 105 -2.20 -5.79 -0.26
CA ALA A 105 -3.45 -5.57 0.48
C ALA A 105 -3.44 -4.29 1.35
N LEU A 106 -2.31 -4.00 1.99
CA LEU A 106 -2.16 -2.81 2.83
C LEU A 106 -1.76 -1.55 2.06
N VAL A 107 -1.46 -1.69 0.77
CA VAL A 107 -1.28 -0.56 -0.15
C VAL A 107 -2.66 -0.09 -0.63
N SER A 108 -3.53 -1.01 -1.04
CA SER A 108 -4.87 -0.65 -1.52
C SER A 108 -5.88 -0.40 -0.40
N MET A 109 -5.82 -1.19 0.67
CA MET A 109 -6.76 -1.18 1.80
C MET A 109 -8.24 -1.18 1.38
N HIS A 110 -8.61 -2.10 0.48
CA HIS A 110 -10.01 -2.28 0.03
C HIS A 110 -10.99 -2.57 1.17
N GLY A 111 -10.52 -3.20 2.26
CA GLY A 111 -11.28 -3.44 3.48
C GLY A 111 -10.60 -2.88 4.73
N GLU A 112 -11.30 -2.94 5.86
CA GLU A 112 -10.75 -2.56 7.16
C GLU A 112 -9.61 -3.52 7.56
N SER A 113 -8.38 -3.03 7.64
CA SER A 113 -7.20 -3.88 7.87
C SER A 113 -7.16 -4.47 9.30
N GLY A 114 -7.85 -3.82 10.24
CA GLY A 114 -7.82 -4.16 11.67
C GLY A 114 -6.48 -3.85 12.33
N LEU A 115 -5.60 -3.10 11.67
CA LEU A 115 -4.44 -2.46 12.30
C LEU A 115 -4.93 -1.37 13.27
N GLY A 116 -4.02 -0.85 14.11
CA GLY A 116 -4.33 0.32 14.92
C GLY A 116 -4.50 1.56 14.03
N SER A 117 -5.29 2.53 14.48
CA SER A 117 -5.58 3.74 13.69
C SER A 117 -4.31 4.53 13.36
N HIS A 118 -3.27 4.46 14.20
CA HIS A 118 -2.01 5.12 13.91
C HIS A 118 -1.27 4.43 12.75
N GLU A 119 -1.19 3.11 12.80
CA GLU A 119 -0.56 2.29 11.75
C GLU A 119 -1.29 2.43 10.40
N GLU A 120 -2.63 2.40 10.40
CA GLU A 120 -3.43 2.64 9.18
C GLU A 120 -3.19 4.05 8.63
N SER A 121 -3.24 5.07 9.49
CA SER A 121 -3.01 6.47 9.05
C SER A 121 -1.62 6.64 8.45
N SER A 122 -0.60 5.97 9.02
CA SER A 122 0.77 6.01 8.49
C SER A 122 0.88 5.37 7.12
N LEU A 123 0.18 4.25 6.87
CA LEU A 123 0.16 3.62 5.54
C LEU A 123 -0.61 4.47 4.52
N MET A 124 -1.74 5.06 4.90
CA MET A 124 -2.53 5.96 4.05
C MET A 124 -1.80 7.27 3.73
N ALA A 125 -0.82 7.67 4.54
CA ALA A 125 -0.02 8.86 4.28
C ALA A 125 0.98 8.67 3.14
N LEU A 126 1.37 7.42 2.84
CA LEU A 126 2.27 7.13 1.73
C LEU A 126 1.60 7.42 0.39
N GLN A 127 2.30 8.17 -0.46
CA GLN A 127 1.88 8.50 -1.81
C GLN A 127 2.25 7.37 -2.78
N HIS A 128 1.62 7.33 -3.95
CA HIS A 128 2.01 6.40 -5.04
C HIS A 128 3.50 6.49 -5.36
N ALA A 129 4.07 7.69 -5.31
CA ALA A 129 5.48 7.95 -5.53
C ALA A 129 6.40 7.22 -4.54
N ASP A 130 6.02 7.16 -3.26
CA ASP A 130 6.80 6.47 -2.23
C ASP A 130 6.85 4.97 -2.51
N TRP A 131 5.69 4.38 -2.77
CA TRP A 131 5.54 2.96 -3.12
C TRP A 131 6.27 2.60 -4.41
N ALA A 132 5.99 3.36 -5.48
CA ALA A 132 6.58 3.14 -6.80
C ALA A 132 8.11 3.30 -6.73
N GLY A 133 8.60 4.39 -6.14
CA GLY A 133 10.03 4.66 -6.01
C GLY A 133 10.77 3.55 -5.27
N ALA A 134 10.24 3.13 -4.12
CA ALA A 134 10.84 2.05 -3.33
C ALA A 134 10.87 0.72 -4.10
N VAL A 135 9.76 0.31 -4.73
CA VAL A 135 9.65 -0.98 -5.43
C VAL A 135 10.43 -0.98 -6.75
N ILE A 136 10.44 0.13 -7.51
CA ILE A 136 11.26 0.29 -8.72
C ILE A 136 12.73 0.19 -8.35
N GLY A 137 13.17 0.97 -7.36
CA GLY A 137 14.56 0.96 -6.89
C GLY A 137 14.99 -0.43 -6.40
N LEU A 138 14.16 -1.07 -5.59
CA LEU A 138 14.42 -2.41 -5.04
C LEU A 138 14.54 -3.46 -6.14
N THR A 139 13.61 -3.45 -7.09
CA THR A 139 13.59 -4.39 -8.22
C THR A 139 14.81 -4.20 -9.12
N ARG A 140 15.19 -2.95 -9.44
CA ARG A 140 16.37 -2.65 -10.25
C ARG A 140 17.69 -3.02 -9.57
N ALA A 141 17.78 -2.85 -8.26
CA ALA A 141 18.93 -3.26 -7.48
C ALA A 141 19.07 -4.80 -7.45
N GLY A 142 17.96 -5.52 -7.61
CA GLY A 142 17.93 -6.96 -7.87
C GLY A 142 17.85 -7.83 -6.62
N VAL A 143 17.75 -9.15 -6.85
CA VAL A 143 17.67 -10.17 -5.79
C VAL A 143 18.88 -10.06 -4.84
N GLY A 144 18.63 -10.12 -3.54
CA GLY A 144 19.63 -9.97 -2.48
C GLY A 144 19.79 -8.53 -1.96
N THR A 145 19.14 -7.55 -2.58
CA THR A 145 19.13 -6.15 -2.12
C THR A 145 18.48 -6.02 -0.75
N ARG A 146 19.08 -5.22 0.14
CA ARG A 146 18.60 -4.95 1.48
C ARG A 146 17.32 -4.08 1.43
N ALA A 147 16.31 -4.41 2.22
CA ALA A 147 15.00 -3.75 2.24
C ALA A 147 14.57 -3.42 3.68
N TRP A 148 15.47 -2.82 4.47
CA TRP A 148 15.04 -2.16 5.71
C TRP A 148 14.30 -0.87 5.37
N PRO A 149 13.49 -0.33 6.30
CA PRO A 149 12.70 0.86 6.01
C PRO A 149 13.54 2.05 5.52
N GLU A 150 14.72 2.26 6.10
CA GLU A 150 15.65 3.28 5.67
C GLU A 150 16.23 3.02 4.27
N ASP A 151 16.37 1.76 3.86
CA ASP A 151 16.80 1.40 2.51
C ASP A 151 15.68 1.69 1.50
N LEU A 152 14.42 1.39 1.85
CA LEU A 152 13.27 1.63 0.99
C LEU A 152 13.04 3.13 0.76
N PHE A 153 13.16 3.94 1.82
CA PHE A 153 13.16 5.39 1.69
C PHE A 153 14.29 5.87 0.76
N ASP A 154 15.52 5.42 1.01
CA ASP A 154 16.68 5.80 0.20
C ASP A 154 16.54 5.37 -1.29
N LEU A 155 15.82 4.28 -1.57
CA LEU A 155 15.51 3.83 -2.93
C LEU A 155 14.44 4.71 -3.58
N ALA A 156 13.41 5.11 -2.83
CA ALA A 156 12.39 6.06 -3.29
C ALA A 156 12.99 7.44 -3.60
N ASP A 157 13.78 8.00 -2.67
CA ASP A 157 14.46 9.29 -2.80
C ASP A 157 15.42 9.36 -4.01
N LYS A 158 16.05 8.23 -4.34
CA LYS A 158 17.01 8.15 -5.46
C LYS A 158 16.37 7.68 -6.77
N CYS A 159 15.05 7.45 -6.80
CA CYS A 159 14.37 6.93 -7.97
C CYS A 159 14.23 8.04 -9.03
N PRO A 160 14.86 7.92 -10.22
CA PRO A 160 14.86 8.99 -11.22
C PRO A 160 13.49 9.21 -11.87
N GLU A 161 12.57 8.26 -11.76
CA GLU A 161 11.19 8.36 -12.23
C GLU A 161 10.28 9.18 -11.31
N ILE A 162 10.68 9.39 -10.06
CA ILE A 162 9.87 10.12 -9.08
C ILE A 162 10.22 11.60 -9.16
N GLU A 163 9.25 12.42 -9.53
CA GLU A 163 9.39 13.87 -9.54
C GLU A 163 9.22 14.46 -8.14
N GLY A 164 10.03 15.46 -7.81
CA GLY A 164 10.01 16.13 -6.52
C GLY A 164 11.27 15.87 -5.70
N SER A 165 11.26 16.34 -4.46
CA SER A 165 12.32 16.10 -3.50
C SER A 165 11.71 15.97 -2.11
N TYR A 166 12.14 14.98 -1.35
CA TYR A 166 11.74 14.83 0.04
C TYR A 166 12.32 15.96 0.90
N GLU A 167 11.50 16.50 1.79
CA GLU A 167 11.96 17.37 2.86
C GLU A 167 12.58 16.52 3.99
N PRO A 168 13.50 17.07 4.79
CA PRO A 168 14.13 16.31 5.88
C PRO A 168 13.13 15.69 6.88
N ASP A 169 11.98 16.33 7.07
CA ASP A 169 10.95 15.91 8.01
C ASP A 169 10.03 14.79 7.44
N ASP A 170 10.10 14.51 6.13
CA ASP A 170 9.30 13.44 5.49
C ASP A 170 9.84 12.04 5.78
N ARG A 171 11.14 11.94 6.11
CA ARG A 171 11.86 10.67 6.24
C ARG A 171 11.29 9.77 7.33
N GLU A 172 11.12 10.30 8.55
CA GLU A 172 10.71 9.50 9.71
C GLU A 172 9.29 8.90 9.53
N PRO A 173 8.26 9.67 9.09
CA PRO A 173 6.94 9.11 8.79
C PRO A 173 6.96 8.01 7.71
N ILE A 174 7.72 8.21 6.63
CA ILE A 174 7.79 7.25 5.52
C ILE A 174 8.52 5.97 5.96
N GLU A 175 9.66 6.10 6.65
CA GLU A 175 10.36 4.95 7.23
C GLU A 175 9.48 4.19 8.23
N PHE A 176 8.67 4.88 9.03
CA PHE A 176 7.74 4.22 9.93
C PHE A 176 6.72 3.37 9.16
N ALA A 177 6.11 3.93 8.11
CA ALA A 177 5.14 3.22 7.28
C ALA A 177 5.77 2.00 6.57
N PHE A 178 6.98 2.15 6.00
CA PHE A 178 7.72 0.99 5.47
C PHE A 178 8.09 -0.03 6.54
N GLY A 179 8.32 0.42 7.78
CA GLY A 179 8.51 -0.43 8.96
C GLY A 179 7.35 -1.38 9.23
N LEU A 180 6.13 -1.00 8.86
CA LEU A 180 4.94 -1.86 8.94
C LEU A 180 4.91 -2.91 7.82
N MET A 181 5.37 -2.55 6.61
CA MET A 181 5.32 -3.42 5.43
C MET A 181 6.45 -4.45 5.35
N VAL A 182 7.65 -4.10 5.77
CA VAL A 182 8.81 -5.00 5.72
C VAL A 182 8.55 -6.38 6.36
N PRO A 183 8.02 -6.49 7.60
CA PRO A 183 7.72 -7.80 8.19
C PRO A 183 6.61 -8.56 7.45
N ILE A 184 5.74 -7.85 6.73
CA ILE A 184 4.66 -8.45 5.94
C ILE A 184 5.21 -9.06 4.66
N TRP A 185 6.03 -8.30 3.94
CA TRP A 185 6.73 -8.80 2.76
C TRP A 185 7.68 -9.94 3.11
N GLU A 186 8.33 -9.92 4.28
CA GLU A 186 9.09 -11.05 4.81
C GLU A 186 8.21 -12.28 5.06
N ALA A 187 7.06 -12.12 5.73
CA ALA A 187 6.12 -13.21 6.00
C ALA A 187 5.56 -13.87 4.73
N LEU A 188 5.39 -13.08 3.66
CA LEU A 188 4.97 -13.51 2.32
C LEU A 188 6.12 -14.09 1.47
N GLY A 189 7.36 -14.02 1.96
CA GLY A 189 8.54 -14.50 1.24
C GLY A 189 8.99 -13.59 0.10
N ALA A 190 8.48 -12.36 0.00
CA ALA A 190 9.05 -11.34 -0.88
C ALA A 190 10.45 -10.92 -0.40
N LEU A 191 10.65 -10.95 0.93
CA LEU A 191 11.96 -10.77 1.57
C LEU A 191 12.38 -12.05 2.29
N ASP A 192 13.68 -12.29 2.42
CA ASP A 192 14.25 -13.36 3.24
C ASP A 192 14.38 -12.96 4.72
N GLU A 193 14.89 -13.87 5.56
CA GLU A 193 15.12 -13.66 7.01
C GLU A 193 16.13 -12.55 7.35
N HIS A 194 16.84 -12.02 6.35
CA HIS A 194 17.75 -10.89 6.47
C HIS A 194 17.18 -9.62 5.82
N ARG A 195 15.89 -9.63 5.49
CA ARG A 195 15.15 -8.56 4.80
C ARG A 195 15.81 -8.22 3.47
N ARG A 196 16.19 -9.25 2.71
CA ARG A 196 16.70 -9.09 1.35
C ARG A 196 15.69 -9.56 0.33
N LEU A 197 15.61 -8.84 -0.78
CA LEU A 197 14.70 -9.16 -1.88
C LEU A 197 14.94 -10.59 -2.39
N THR A 198 13.89 -11.41 -2.41
CA THR A 198 13.94 -12.77 -2.97
C THR A 198 13.57 -12.75 -4.46
N PRO A 199 13.75 -13.85 -5.21
CA PRO A 199 13.19 -13.97 -6.56
C PRO A 199 11.67 -13.79 -6.60
N LEU A 200 10.95 -14.24 -5.56
CA LEU A 200 9.51 -14.08 -5.44
C LEU A 200 9.13 -12.61 -5.24
N GLY A 201 9.87 -11.88 -4.40
CA GLY A 201 9.65 -10.44 -4.21
C GLY A 201 9.99 -9.63 -5.47
N HIS A 202 11.11 -9.95 -6.13
CA HIS A 202 11.53 -9.30 -7.37
C HIS A 202 10.50 -9.46 -8.50
N TRP A 203 9.87 -10.64 -8.60
CA TRP A 203 8.77 -10.87 -9.54
C TRP A 203 7.46 -10.21 -9.07
N GLY A 204 7.12 -10.36 -7.80
CA GLY A 204 5.76 -10.14 -7.33
C GLY A 204 5.47 -8.75 -6.79
N LEU A 205 6.43 -8.03 -6.18
CA LEU A 205 6.14 -6.71 -5.58
C LEU A 205 5.66 -5.67 -6.61
N PRO A 206 6.24 -5.57 -7.82
CA PRO A 206 5.71 -4.67 -8.84
C PRO A 206 4.28 -5.04 -9.28
N ARG A 207 3.95 -6.34 -9.34
CA ARG A 207 2.59 -6.82 -9.65
C ARG A 207 1.61 -6.51 -8.53
N ALA A 208 2.06 -6.61 -7.29
CA ALA A 208 1.26 -6.33 -6.11
C ALA A 208 0.88 -4.84 -6.02
N LEU A 209 1.81 -3.94 -6.35
CA LEU A 209 1.50 -2.52 -6.48
C LEU A 209 0.55 -2.24 -7.64
N ALA A 210 0.79 -2.83 -8.81
CA ALA A 210 -0.11 -2.64 -9.95
C ALA A 210 -1.54 -3.09 -9.63
N TRP A 211 -1.70 -4.24 -8.96
CA TRP A 211 -2.99 -4.70 -8.47
C TRP A 211 -3.61 -3.77 -7.43
N ALA A 212 -2.80 -3.20 -6.53
CA ALA A 212 -3.28 -2.31 -5.49
C ALA A 212 -3.86 -0.99 -6.05
N TRP A 213 -3.51 -0.64 -7.28
CA TRP A 213 -3.98 0.52 -8.03
C TRP A 213 -4.92 0.11 -9.19
N ASP A 214 -5.69 -0.97 -8.97
CA ASP A 214 -6.68 -1.50 -9.92
C ASP A 214 -6.16 -1.79 -11.35
N GLY A 215 -4.85 -2.01 -11.49
CA GLY A 215 -4.17 -2.27 -12.74
C GLY A 215 -3.48 -3.62 -12.80
N SER A 216 -2.68 -3.81 -13.86
CA SER A 216 -1.90 -5.03 -14.08
C SER A 216 -0.54 -4.68 -14.66
N LEU A 217 0.54 -5.26 -14.14
CA LEU A 217 1.87 -5.05 -14.73
C LEU A 217 2.02 -5.74 -16.09
N ASP A 218 1.26 -6.81 -16.33
CA ASP A 218 1.46 -7.75 -17.45
C ASP A 218 0.46 -7.57 -18.61
N GLU A 219 -0.58 -6.76 -18.41
CA GLU A 219 -1.56 -6.42 -19.43
C GLU A 219 -1.31 -4.99 -19.92
N GLU A 220 -1.44 -4.74 -21.23
CA GLU A 220 -1.46 -3.39 -21.83
C GLU A 220 -2.90 -2.84 -21.87
#